data_AF-A0A536G2Z0-F1
#
_entry.id   AF-A0A536G2Z0-F1
#
_cell.length_a   1.000
_cell.length_b   1.000
_cell.length_c   1.000
_cell.angle_alpha   90.00
_cell.angle_beta   90.00
_cell.angle_gamma   90.00
#
_symmetry.space_group_name_H-M   'P 1'
#
loop_
_entity.id
_entity.type
_entity.pdbx_description
1 polymer ?
#
loop_
_entity_poly.entity_id
_entity_poly.type
_entity_poly.pdbx_seq_one_letter_code
_entity_poly.pdbx_strand_id
1 'polypeptide(L)'
;MRSMVDHPSVRDRLAAAPAALASAAHAAPQEPPAPGEWTPTEIVRHLIAVEEEVWHRRLGQLQTEEHPRWRWVEPGQWLGAPGATLDDVLATYADLRASTLAILDDLGPDVWVRTGTHDTFGVLDVAGLMTVAADHDDEHLASLRR
;
A
#
# COMPACT_ATOMS: atom_id res chain seq x y z
N MET A 1 13.54 -20.84 12.47
CA MET A 1 13.61 -21.06 11.01
C MET A 1 12.46 -20.26 10.42
N ARG A 2 12.72 -19.01 10.04
CA ARG A 2 11.69 -18.06 9.59
C ARG A 2 11.35 -18.44 8.14
N SER A 3 10.07 -18.73 7.89
CA SER A 3 9.55 -19.21 6.61
C SER A 3 9.92 -18.22 5.50
N MET A 4 10.52 -18.72 4.43
CA MET A 4 10.63 -18.05 3.14
C MET A 4 9.20 -17.84 2.64
N VAL A 5 8.62 -16.69 2.96
CA VAL A 5 7.34 -16.26 2.39
C VAL A 5 7.49 -16.38 0.88
N ASP A 6 6.66 -17.21 0.26
CA ASP A 6 6.61 -17.37 -1.18
C ASP A 6 6.37 -15.98 -1.78
N HIS A 7 7.45 -15.39 -2.32
CA HIS A 7 7.46 -14.10 -3.01
C HIS A 7 6.36 -13.96 -4.10
N PRO A 8 5.91 -15.04 -4.78
CA PRO A 8 4.77 -14.96 -5.69
C PRO A 8 3.48 -14.49 -5.01
N SER A 9 3.21 -14.90 -3.76
CA SER A 9 1.92 -14.65 -3.11
C SER A 9 1.68 -13.17 -2.76
N VAL A 10 2.72 -12.45 -2.32
CA VAL A 10 2.58 -11.03 -1.93
C VAL A 10 2.54 -10.13 -3.16
N ARG A 11 3.36 -10.42 -4.18
CA ARG A 11 3.35 -9.67 -5.44
C ARG A 11 2.00 -9.81 -6.14
N ASP A 12 1.43 -11.02 -6.17
CA ASP A 12 0.13 -11.26 -6.78
C ASP A 12 -1.01 -10.54 -6.04
N ARG A 13 -0.97 -10.49 -4.70
CA ARG A 13 -1.92 -9.71 -3.90
C ARG A 13 -1.84 -8.22 -4.24
N LEU A 14 -0.63 -7.66 -4.27
CA LEU A 14 -0.41 -6.25 -4.60
C LEU A 14 -0.88 -5.93 -6.04
N ALA A 15 -0.63 -6.83 -6.99
CA ALA A 15 -1.04 -6.67 -8.38
C ALA A 15 -2.57 -6.76 -8.58
N ALA A 16 -3.27 -7.54 -7.76
CA ALA A 16 -4.72 -7.66 -7.82
C ALA A 16 -5.45 -6.48 -7.16
N ALA A 17 -4.80 -5.77 -6.23
CA ALA A 17 -5.44 -4.75 -5.42
C ALA A 17 -6.11 -3.61 -6.22
N PRO A 18 -5.51 -3.02 -7.28
CA PRO A 18 -6.15 -1.93 -8.01
C PRO A 18 -7.50 -2.33 -8.61
N ALA A 19 -7.59 -3.51 -9.23
CA ALA A 19 -8.84 -4.00 -9.80
C ALA A 19 -9.88 -4.32 -8.72
N ALA A 20 -9.45 -4.92 -7.60
CA ALA A 20 -10.33 -5.26 -6.50
C ALA A 20 -10.90 -4.01 -5.80
N LEU A 21 -10.06 -3.01 -5.56
CA LEU A 21 -10.43 -1.72 -4.97
C LEU A 21 -11.33 -0.92 -5.90
N ALA A 22 -11.02 -0.87 -7.20
CA ALA A 22 -11.88 -0.20 -8.16
C ALA A 22 -13.28 -0.82 -8.17
N SER A 23 -13.39 -2.15 -8.26
CA SER A 23 -14.69 -2.82 -8.23
C SER A 23 -15.46 -2.57 -6.93
N ALA A 24 -14.78 -2.59 -5.77
CA ALA A 24 -15.42 -2.39 -4.48
C ALA A 24 -15.86 -0.92 -4.29
N ALA A 25 -15.00 0.03 -4.65
CA ALA A 25 -15.29 1.46 -4.50
C ALA A 25 -16.48 1.92 -5.37
N HIS A 26 -16.64 1.35 -6.57
CA HIS A 26 -17.79 1.60 -7.42
C HIS A 26 -19.09 1.01 -6.87
N ALA A 27 -19.01 -0.13 -6.16
CA ALA A 27 -20.17 -0.79 -5.59
C ALA A 27 -20.60 -0.19 -4.24
N ALA A 28 -19.70 0.49 -3.55
CA ALA A 28 -19.94 1.10 -2.26
C ALA A 28 -20.84 2.35 -2.36
N PRO A 29 -21.60 2.68 -1.30
CA PRO A 29 -22.23 3.99 -1.16
C PRO A 29 -21.19 5.11 -1.25
N GLN A 30 -21.50 6.17 -2.00
CA GLN A 30 -20.58 7.31 -2.16
C GLN A 30 -20.65 8.32 -1.00
N GLU A 31 -21.61 8.13 -0.10
CA GLU A 31 -21.70 8.82 1.19
C GLU A 31 -21.03 7.97 2.28
N PRO A 32 -20.50 8.58 3.35
CA PRO A 32 -19.94 7.85 4.49
C PRO A 32 -20.98 6.90 5.11
N PRO A 33 -20.62 5.65 5.46
CA PRO A 33 -21.58 4.70 6.06
C PRO A 33 -22.02 5.13 7.47
N ALA A 34 -21.14 5.83 8.21
CA ALA A 34 -21.42 6.42 9.50
C ALA A 34 -20.64 7.72 9.72
N PRO A 35 -21.06 8.58 10.68
CA PRO A 35 -20.29 9.77 11.05
C PRO A 35 -18.86 9.42 11.47
N GLY A 36 -17.88 10.01 10.78
CA GLY A 36 -16.45 9.79 11.03
C GLY A 36 -15.83 8.64 10.22
N GLU A 37 -16.63 7.90 9.45
CA GLU A 37 -16.11 6.97 8.44
C GLU A 37 -15.83 7.69 7.11
N TRP A 38 -15.04 7.05 6.27
CA TRP A 38 -14.58 7.60 5.00
C TRP A 38 -15.48 7.19 3.83
N THR A 39 -15.63 8.11 2.88
CA THR A 39 -16.16 7.81 1.55
C THR A 39 -15.20 6.91 0.76
N PRO A 40 -15.65 6.24 -0.31
CA PRO A 40 -14.77 5.50 -1.20
C PRO A 40 -13.62 6.35 -1.75
N THR A 41 -13.89 7.59 -2.14
CA THR A 41 -12.85 8.53 -2.61
C THR A 41 -11.82 8.83 -1.53
N GLU A 42 -12.23 9.03 -0.27
CA GLU A 42 -11.30 9.27 0.84
C GLU A 42 -10.43 8.05 1.16
N ILE A 43 -11.01 6.84 1.10
CA ILE A 43 -10.24 5.59 1.24
C ILE A 43 -9.18 5.49 0.15
N VAL A 44 -9.52 5.73 -1.12
CA VAL A 44 -8.54 5.64 -2.22
C VAL A 44 -7.46 6.72 -2.08
N ARG A 45 -7.82 7.94 -1.67
CA ARG A 45 -6.84 9.01 -1.38
C ARG A 45 -5.91 8.66 -0.23
N HIS A 46 -6.41 8.00 0.80
CA HIS A 46 -5.58 7.47 1.89
C HIS A 46 -4.57 6.44 1.36
N LEU A 47 -5.03 5.48 0.55
CA LEU A 47 -4.15 4.47 -0.05
C LEU A 47 -3.06 5.07 -0.93
N ILE A 48 -3.38 6.11 -1.72
CA ILE A 48 -2.39 6.87 -2.50
C ILE A 48 -1.32 7.48 -1.57
N ALA A 49 -1.74 8.18 -0.52
CA ALA A 49 -0.81 8.81 0.42
C ALA A 49 0.11 7.77 1.10
N VAL A 50 -0.45 6.61 1.47
CA VAL A 50 0.31 5.51 2.07
C VAL A 50 1.33 4.93 1.08
N GLU A 51 0.95 4.74 -0.19
CA GLU A 51 1.85 4.22 -1.22
C GLU A 51 3.10 5.11 -1.38
N GLU A 52 2.90 6.43 -1.50
CA GLU A 52 3.98 7.40 -1.70
C GLU A 52 4.81 7.64 -0.43
N GLU A 53 4.15 7.97 0.68
CA GLU A 53 4.81 8.46 1.88
C GLU A 53 5.38 7.34 2.75
N VAL A 54 4.83 6.13 2.62
CA VAL A 54 5.19 4.97 3.43
C VAL A 54 5.88 3.90 2.59
N TRP A 55 5.22 3.31 1.58
CA TRP A 55 5.76 2.14 0.90
C TRP A 55 6.95 2.47 0.00
N HIS A 56 6.81 3.43 -0.92
CA HIS A 56 7.90 3.84 -1.82
C HIS A 56 9.10 4.35 -1.03
N ARG A 57 8.85 5.18 -0.01
CA ARG A 57 9.90 5.68 0.88
C ARG A 57 10.67 4.53 1.53
N ARG A 58 9.98 3.57 2.15
CA ARG A 58 10.63 2.46 2.87
C ARG A 58 11.36 1.50 1.92
N LEU A 59 10.82 1.25 0.74
CA LEU A 59 11.51 0.51 -0.33
C LEU A 59 12.79 1.22 -0.77
N GLY A 60 12.76 2.55 -0.92
CA GLY A 60 13.96 3.36 -1.21
C GLY A 60 15.01 3.29 -0.10
N GLN A 61 14.57 3.27 1.16
CA GLN A 61 15.47 3.14 2.31
C GLN A 61 16.10 1.73 2.37
N LEU A 62 15.35 0.67 2.11
CA LEU A 62 15.92 -0.69 2.02
C LEU A 62 16.96 -0.81 0.89
N GLN A 63 16.85 -0.02 -0.17
CA GLN A 63 17.86 0.01 -1.23
C GLN A 63 19.13 0.81 -0.85
N THR A 64 19.04 1.78 0.05
CA THR A 64 20.11 2.77 0.26
C THR A 64 20.71 2.76 1.68
N GLU A 65 19.98 2.35 2.70
CA GLU A 65 20.37 2.40 4.11
C GLU A 65 20.65 1.00 4.68
N GLU A 66 21.73 0.81 5.44
CA GLU A 66 22.13 -0.53 5.93
C GLU A 66 21.03 -1.22 6.76
N HIS A 67 20.37 -0.48 7.66
CA HIS A 67 19.31 -1.01 8.52
C HIS A 67 18.35 0.11 8.97
N PRO A 68 17.39 0.52 8.11
CA PRO A 68 16.47 1.62 8.42
C PRO A 68 15.57 1.28 9.62
N ARG A 69 15.16 2.31 10.36
CA ARG A 69 14.20 2.19 11.48
C ARG A 69 12.94 2.99 11.18
N TRP A 70 11.79 2.40 11.45
CA TRP A 70 10.49 2.97 11.11
C TRP A 70 9.56 2.98 12.32
N ARG A 71 8.91 4.13 12.50
CA ARG A 71 7.73 4.26 13.37
C ARG A 71 6.46 4.07 12.58
N TRP A 72 5.34 3.88 13.27
CA TRP A 72 4.01 4.02 12.67
C TRP A 72 3.85 5.42 12.06
N VAL A 73 3.30 5.48 10.85
CA VAL A 73 3.00 6.73 10.13
C VAL A 73 1.58 6.63 9.61
N GLU A 74 0.75 7.57 10.02
CA GLU A 74 -0.53 7.87 9.38
C GLU A 74 -0.29 9.09 8.50
N PRO A 75 -0.23 8.94 7.16
CA PRO A 75 -0.05 10.08 6.28
C PRO A 75 -1.28 10.99 6.31
N GLY A 76 -1.11 12.23 5.88
CA GLY A 76 -2.26 13.10 5.63
C GLY A 76 -3.10 12.58 4.46
N GLN A 77 -4.32 13.08 4.29
CA GLN A 77 -5.09 12.79 3.08
C GLN A 77 -4.33 13.31 1.85
N TRP A 78 -4.20 12.46 0.84
CA TRP A 78 -3.69 12.90 -0.47
C TRP A 78 -4.64 13.94 -1.07
N LEU A 79 -4.20 15.19 -1.10
CA LEU A 79 -5.02 16.31 -1.54
C LEU A 79 -5.19 16.34 -3.06
N GLY A 80 -4.18 15.87 -3.80
CA GLY A 80 -4.24 15.66 -5.25
C GLY A 80 -4.79 16.85 -6.04
N ALA A 81 -5.41 16.54 -7.18
CA ALA A 81 -6.13 17.53 -7.96
C ALA A 81 -7.47 17.88 -7.27
N PRO A 82 -7.73 19.16 -6.98
CA PRO A 82 -9.04 19.60 -6.52
C PRO A 82 -10.12 19.19 -7.53
N GLY A 83 -11.19 18.55 -7.04
CA GLY A 83 -12.28 18.09 -7.89
C GLY A 83 -12.04 16.76 -8.62
N ALA A 84 -10.96 16.03 -8.33
CA ALA A 84 -10.75 14.69 -8.87
C ALA A 84 -11.91 13.75 -8.49
N THR A 85 -12.42 13.04 -9.49
CA THR A 85 -13.47 12.03 -9.36
C THR A 85 -12.95 10.75 -8.71
N LEU A 86 -13.85 9.82 -8.39
CA LEU A 86 -13.47 8.48 -7.93
C LEU A 86 -12.58 7.77 -8.95
N ASP A 87 -12.92 7.87 -10.24
CA ASP A 87 -12.13 7.26 -11.33
C ASP A 87 -10.73 7.86 -11.44
N ASP A 88 -10.59 9.18 -11.27
CA ASP A 88 -9.29 9.84 -11.31
C ASP A 88 -8.37 9.36 -10.17
N VAL A 89 -8.91 9.22 -8.96
CA VAL A 89 -8.11 8.73 -7.82
C VAL A 89 -7.82 7.23 -7.94
N LEU A 90 -8.75 6.43 -8.47
CA LEU A 90 -8.50 5.00 -8.74
C LEU A 90 -7.40 4.80 -9.80
N ALA A 91 -7.40 5.60 -10.86
CA ALA A 91 -6.34 5.60 -11.86
C ALA A 91 -4.98 5.98 -11.25
N THR A 92 -4.95 7.04 -10.43
CA THR A 92 -3.74 7.47 -9.72
C THR A 92 -3.18 6.36 -8.82
N TYR A 93 -4.05 5.69 -8.04
CA TYR A 93 -3.64 4.56 -7.21
C TYR A 93 -3.10 3.39 -8.05
N ALA A 94 -3.75 3.08 -9.18
CA ALA A 94 -3.31 2.02 -10.08
C ALA A 94 -1.91 2.29 -10.65
N ASP A 95 -1.62 3.53 -11.05
CA ASP A 95 -0.31 3.95 -11.57
C ASP A 95 0.79 3.86 -10.50
N LEU A 96 0.48 4.28 -9.27
CA LEU A 96 1.42 4.15 -8.15
C LEU A 96 1.68 2.69 -7.78
N ARG A 97 0.64 1.85 -7.78
CA ARG A 97 0.81 0.41 -7.56
C ARG A 97 1.63 -0.24 -8.66
N ALA A 98 1.41 0.13 -9.92
CA ALA A 98 2.25 -0.34 -11.02
C ALA A 98 3.73 0.06 -10.82
N SER A 99 3.97 1.26 -10.30
CA SER A 99 5.31 1.73 -9.94
C SER A 99 5.93 0.90 -8.81
N THR A 100 5.15 0.53 -7.79
CA THR A 100 5.59 -0.37 -6.71
C THR A 100 6.01 -1.73 -7.26
N LEU A 101 5.20 -2.31 -8.15
CA LEU A 101 5.53 -3.61 -8.77
C LEU A 101 6.79 -3.52 -9.62
N ALA A 102 6.96 -2.44 -10.39
CA ALA A 102 8.18 -2.21 -11.16
C ALA A 102 9.42 -2.10 -10.27
N ILE A 103 9.32 -1.38 -9.13
CA ILE A 103 10.40 -1.33 -8.15
C ILE A 103 10.75 -2.74 -7.67
N LEU A 104 9.76 -3.54 -7.29
CA LEU A 104 9.96 -4.91 -6.78
C LEU A 104 10.58 -5.84 -7.83
N ASP A 105 10.19 -5.71 -9.10
CA ASP A 105 10.72 -6.51 -10.20
C ASP A 105 12.19 -6.18 -10.51
N ASP A 106 12.60 -4.93 -10.30
CA ASP A 106 13.98 -4.46 -10.50
C ASP A 106 14.91 -4.75 -9.30
N LEU A 107 14.37 -5.13 -8.15
CA LEU A 107 15.19 -5.44 -6.97
C LEU A 107 16.03 -6.72 -7.17
N GLY A 108 17.35 -6.57 -7.04
CA GLY A 108 18.26 -7.71 -6.96
C GLY A 108 18.06 -8.56 -5.70
N PRO A 109 18.44 -9.85 -5.72
CA PRO A 109 18.23 -10.78 -4.61
C PRO A 109 18.89 -10.31 -3.29
N ASP A 110 20.00 -9.59 -3.38
CA ASP A 110 20.70 -9.04 -2.21
C ASP A 110 19.88 -7.96 -1.50
N VAL A 111 19.04 -7.21 -2.23
CA VAL A 111 18.15 -6.20 -1.62
C VAL A 111 16.93 -6.85 -0.99
N TRP A 112 16.41 -7.92 -1.58
CA TRP A 112 15.25 -8.65 -1.05
C TRP A 112 15.46 -9.16 0.39
N VAL A 113 16.71 -9.47 0.76
CA VAL A 113 17.07 -9.92 2.12
C VAL A 113 17.50 -8.81 3.07
N ARG A 114 17.60 -7.55 2.60
CA ARG A 114 17.88 -6.41 3.48
C ARG A 114 16.70 -6.15 4.40
N THR A 115 16.99 -5.73 5.62
CA THR A 115 15.98 -5.56 6.65
C THR A 115 15.96 -4.15 7.23
N GLY A 116 14.78 -3.70 7.62
CA GLY A 116 14.59 -2.59 8.55
C GLY A 116 13.88 -3.05 9.82
N THR A 117 13.83 -2.19 10.84
CA THR A 117 13.06 -2.44 12.07
C THR A 117 11.91 -1.47 12.18
N HIS A 118 10.70 -1.99 12.18
CA HIS A 118 9.49 -1.26 12.52
C HIS A 118 9.19 -1.38 14.01
N ASP A 119 8.83 -0.29 14.68
CA ASP A 119 8.54 -0.30 16.13
C ASP A 119 7.41 -1.28 16.49
N THR A 120 6.37 -1.35 15.65
CA THR A 120 5.24 -2.28 15.81
C THR A 120 5.49 -3.69 15.27
N PHE A 121 6.02 -3.82 14.06
CA PHE A 121 6.09 -5.10 13.33
C PHE A 121 7.43 -5.83 13.46
N GLY A 122 8.39 -5.23 14.18
CA GLY A 122 9.72 -5.78 14.37
C GLY A 122 10.56 -5.74 13.09
N VAL A 123 11.42 -6.75 12.90
CA VAL A 123 12.35 -6.80 11.76
C VAL A 123 11.62 -7.28 10.51
N LEU A 124 11.60 -6.45 9.47
CA LEU A 124 10.98 -6.72 8.18
C LEU A 124 12.04 -6.66 7.07
N ASP A 125 12.05 -7.68 6.22
CA ASP A 125 12.67 -7.61 4.90
C ASP A 125 11.67 -7.03 3.88
N VAL A 126 12.04 -7.00 2.59
CA VAL A 126 11.16 -6.48 1.53
C VAL A 126 9.84 -7.25 1.49
N ALA A 127 9.87 -8.58 1.58
CA ALA A 127 8.67 -9.41 1.55
C ALA A 127 7.76 -9.15 2.76
N GLY A 128 8.33 -9.02 3.95
CA GLY A 128 7.61 -8.66 5.18
C GLY A 128 6.99 -7.27 5.09
N LEU A 129 7.72 -6.28 4.57
CA LEU A 129 7.19 -4.92 4.37
C LEU A 129 6.02 -4.92 3.39
N MET A 130 6.14 -5.63 2.27
CA MET A 130 5.08 -5.74 1.27
C MET A 130 3.89 -6.57 1.73
N THR A 131 4.09 -7.50 2.66
CA THR A 131 2.99 -8.22 3.31
C THR A 131 2.17 -7.26 4.16
N VAL A 132 2.82 -6.39 4.93
CA VAL A 132 2.12 -5.32 5.69
C VAL A 132 1.35 -4.38 4.76
N ALA A 133 1.93 -4.04 3.60
CA ALA A 133 1.21 -3.23 2.59
C ALA A 133 -0.04 -3.94 2.06
N ALA A 134 0.08 -5.23 1.69
CA ALA A 134 -1.05 -6.00 1.19
C ALA A 134 -2.14 -6.22 2.26
N ASP A 135 -1.75 -6.44 3.52
CA ASP A 135 -2.70 -6.57 4.63
C ASP A 135 -3.46 -5.25 4.87
N HIS A 136 -2.77 -4.11 4.76
CA HIS A 136 -3.39 -2.78 4.84
C HIS A 136 -4.38 -2.54 3.68
N ASP A 137 -4.04 -2.94 2.44
CA ASP A 137 -4.97 -2.87 1.32
C ASP A 137 -6.24 -3.71 1.56
N ASP A 138 -6.08 -4.90 2.12
CA ASP A 138 -7.19 -5.81 2.42
C ASP A 138 -8.12 -5.24 3.51
N GLU A 139 -7.58 -4.54 4.51
CA GLU A 139 -8.36 -3.82 5.52
C GLU A 139 -9.27 -2.75 4.89
N HIS A 140 -8.73 -1.94 3.96
CA HIS A 140 -9.51 -0.91 3.25
C HIS A 140 -10.49 -1.49 2.23
N LEU A 141 -10.10 -2.57 1.55
CA LEU A 141 -10.99 -3.31 0.68
C LEU A 141 -12.17 -3.90 1.46
N ALA A 142 -11.94 -4.38 2.68
CA ALA A 142 -13.00 -4.83 3.58
C ALA A 142 -13.91 -3.66 4.00
N SER A 143 -13.38 -2.46 4.24
CA SER A 143 -14.18 -1.25 4.51
C SER A 143 -15.14 -0.92 3.36
N LEU A 144 -14.69 -1.03 2.12
CA LEU A 144 -15.53 -0.76 0.93
C LEU A 144 -16.62 -1.81 0.69
N ARG A 145 -16.51 -3.00 1.27
CA ARG A 145 -17.45 -4.12 1.06
C ARG A 145 -18.51 -4.26 2.15
N ARG A 146 -18.48 -3.40 3.16
CA ARG A 146 -19.40 -3.44 4.30
C ARG A 146 -20.78 -2.90 3.96
#